data_AF-A0A925RSQ2-F1
#
_entry.id   AF-A0A925RSQ2-F1
#
_cell.length_a   1.000
_cell.length_b   1.000
_cell.length_c   1.000
_cell.angle_alpha   90.00
_cell.angle_beta   90.00
_cell.angle_gamma   90.00
#
_symmetry.space_group_name_H-M   'P 1'
#
loop_
_entity.id
_entity.type
_entity.pdbx_description
1 polymer ?
#
loop_
_entity_poly.entity_id
_entity_poly.type
_entity_poly.pdbx_seq_one_letter_code
_entity_poly.pdbx_strand_id
1 'polypeptide(L)'
;MKTPRSKVIRSAIIALLIGGVYAAPMPTTVEIVPVGSDSSDTERLIGNVRVRFADGHSELWTRQGRCLLAKVTKNGLIGWTRFGERNRRGVPVNDSIRLMVSTEHWVDFRSGYPFIDDWDTSADGAALIVRSGFAHGPFRFERFDLRTQKLLEQTTEKPYAELPAWARPLATDQPKP
;
A
#
# COMPACT_ATOMS: atom_id res chain seq x y z
N MET A 1 10.65 -69.04 -39.80
CA MET A 1 10.79 -67.60 -40.08
C MET A 1 9.92 -66.82 -39.07
N LYS A 2 10.57 -66.06 -38.18
CA LYS A 2 10.09 -64.99 -37.25
C LYS A 2 8.87 -65.22 -36.32
N THR A 3 9.19 -65.47 -35.05
CA THR A 3 8.37 -65.23 -33.85
C THR A 3 8.18 -63.73 -33.57
N PRO A 4 7.01 -63.26 -33.06
CA PRO A 4 6.86 -61.88 -32.62
C PRO A 4 7.32 -61.71 -31.17
N ARG A 5 8.22 -60.75 -30.93
CA ARG A 5 8.70 -60.35 -29.60
C ARG A 5 7.64 -59.49 -28.90
N SER A 6 7.19 -59.94 -27.72
CA SER A 6 6.38 -59.17 -26.79
C SER A 6 7.18 -57.96 -26.25
N LYS A 7 6.67 -56.73 -26.46
CA LYS A 7 7.19 -55.54 -25.77
C LYS A 7 6.46 -55.42 -24.43
N VAL A 8 7.18 -55.69 -23.33
CA VAL A 8 6.76 -55.36 -21.97
C VAL A 8 6.95 -53.85 -21.80
N ILE A 9 5.86 -53.09 -21.79
CA ILE A 9 5.88 -51.65 -21.47
C ILE A 9 5.78 -51.54 -19.94
N ARG A 10 6.89 -51.19 -19.28
CA ARG A 10 6.90 -50.82 -17.86
C ARG A 10 6.24 -49.44 -17.74
N SER A 11 5.03 -49.41 -17.19
CA SER A 11 4.38 -48.17 -16.80
C SER A 11 5.05 -47.65 -15.53
N ALA A 12 5.77 -46.54 -15.64
CA ALA A 12 6.22 -45.76 -14.49
C ALA A 12 5.09 -44.80 -14.11
N ILE A 13 4.47 -45.03 -12.95
CA ILE A 13 3.55 -44.06 -12.34
C ILE A 13 4.41 -42.99 -11.69
N ILE A 14 4.48 -41.81 -12.31
CA ILE A 14 5.03 -40.60 -11.69
C ILE A 14 3.91 -40.03 -10.81
N ALA A 15 4.05 -40.17 -9.49
CA ALA A 15 3.18 -39.48 -8.54
C ALA A 15 3.53 -37.98 -8.58
N LEU A 16 2.60 -37.18 -9.10
CA LEU A 16 2.69 -35.73 -9.09
C LEU A 16 2.36 -35.24 -7.66
N LEU A 17 3.36 -34.79 -6.92
CA LEU A 17 3.14 -34.04 -5.67
C LEU A 17 2.55 -32.67 -6.05
N ILE A 18 1.26 -32.49 -5.79
CA ILE A 18 0.62 -31.17 -5.85
C ILE A 18 1.08 -30.39 -4.62
N GLY A 19 2.26 -29.79 -4.70
CA GLY A 19 2.70 -28.75 -3.76
C GLY A 19 1.85 -27.51 -4.02
N GLY A 20 0.78 -27.34 -3.25
CA GLY A 20 0.08 -26.06 -3.20
C GLY A 20 1.03 -25.00 -2.68
N VAL A 21 1.30 -23.98 -3.49
CA VAL A 21 1.95 -22.75 -3.03
C VAL A 21 0.97 -22.09 -2.08
N TYR A 22 1.10 -22.34 -0.79
CA TYR A 22 0.37 -21.58 0.23
C TYR A 22 0.94 -20.17 0.21
N ALA A 23 0.29 -19.26 -0.52
CA ALA A 23 0.55 -17.84 -0.39
C ALA A 23 0.38 -17.47 1.09
N ALA A 24 1.40 -16.88 1.69
CA ALA A 24 1.32 -16.44 3.07
C ALA A 24 0.14 -15.46 3.24
N PRO A 25 -0.57 -15.50 4.39
CA PRO A 25 -1.75 -14.69 4.58
C PRO A 25 -1.39 -13.21 4.59
N MET A 26 -2.18 -12.38 3.91
CA MET A 26 -2.10 -10.92 4.07
C MET A 26 -2.59 -10.54 5.47
N PRO A 27 -2.00 -9.54 6.13
CA PRO A 27 -2.58 -9.02 7.36
C PRO A 27 -3.93 -8.36 7.09
N THR A 28 -4.77 -8.34 8.12
CA THR A 28 -6.14 -7.81 8.07
C THR A 28 -6.24 -6.39 8.63
N THR A 29 -5.28 -5.99 9.47
CA THR A 29 -5.23 -4.63 10.01
C THR A 29 -3.79 -4.12 10.09
N VAL A 30 -3.67 -2.81 10.17
CA VAL A 30 -2.40 -2.11 10.35
C VAL A 30 -2.62 -0.87 11.22
N GLU A 31 -1.67 -0.57 12.09
CA GLU A 31 -1.69 0.61 12.95
C GLU A 31 -0.30 1.23 13.12
N ILE A 32 -0.27 2.51 13.48
CA ILE A 32 0.95 3.18 13.93
C ILE A 32 1.07 2.99 15.44
N VAL A 33 2.15 2.34 15.87
CA VAL A 33 2.59 2.23 17.26
C VAL A 33 3.49 3.44 17.57
N PRO A 34 3.03 4.42 18.37
CA PRO A 34 3.79 5.63 18.61
C PRO A 34 5.15 5.34 19.25
N VAL A 35 6.16 6.12 18.87
CA VAL A 35 7.45 6.14 19.58
C VAL A 35 7.57 7.45 20.36
N GLY A 36 7.91 7.37 21.65
CA GLY A 36 7.86 8.51 22.57
C GLY A 36 8.79 9.69 22.20
N SER A 37 9.74 9.49 21.28
CA SER A 37 10.63 10.54 20.77
C SER A 37 9.97 11.46 19.74
N ASP A 38 8.86 11.04 19.14
CA ASP A 38 8.31 11.68 17.94
C ASP A 38 6.83 12.08 18.07
N SER A 39 6.31 12.15 19.31
CA SER A 39 5.04 12.82 19.62
C SER A 39 5.20 14.35 19.51
N SER A 40 5.64 14.85 18.36
CA SER A 40 5.61 16.28 18.07
C SER A 40 4.19 16.70 17.71
N ASP A 41 3.80 17.94 18.06
CA ASP A 41 2.55 18.72 17.89
C ASP A 41 1.72 18.55 16.60
N THR A 42 2.10 17.68 15.68
CA THR A 42 1.25 17.24 14.58
C THR A 42 0.17 16.31 15.12
N GLU A 43 -1.10 16.58 14.82
CA GLU A 43 -2.27 15.73 15.15
C GLU A 43 -2.15 14.26 14.63
N ARG A 44 -1.06 13.92 13.94
CA ARG A 44 -0.81 12.63 13.31
C ARG A 44 0.13 11.80 14.16
N LEU A 45 -0.28 10.55 14.41
CA LEU A 45 0.57 9.55 15.06
C LEU A 45 1.78 9.23 14.18
N ILE A 46 2.96 9.37 14.76
CA ILE A 46 4.25 8.99 14.19
C ILE A 46 4.79 7.80 14.95
N GLY A 47 5.25 6.77 14.24
CA GLY A 47 5.81 5.62 14.92
C GLY A 47 6.17 4.45 14.01
N ASN A 48 6.03 3.26 14.58
CA ASN A 48 6.29 2.00 13.90
C ASN A 48 5.00 1.39 13.37
N VAL A 49 5.12 0.52 12.36
CA VAL A 49 3.98 -0.19 11.80
C VAL A 49 3.83 -1.53 12.51
N ARG A 50 2.67 -1.73 13.14
CA ARG A 50 2.21 -3.04 13.58
C ARG A 50 1.10 -3.51 12.67
N VAL A 51 1.15 -4.78 12.29
CA VAL A 51 0.06 -5.45 11.58
C VAL A 51 -0.54 -6.56 12.43
N ARG A 52 -1.79 -6.92 12.12
CA ARG A 52 -2.46 -8.09 12.69
C ARG A 52 -3.05 -8.94 11.57
N PHE A 53 -2.95 -10.25 11.73
CA PHE A 53 -3.44 -11.23 10.77
C PHE A 53 -4.73 -11.88 11.25
N ALA A 54 -5.39 -12.59 10.35
CA ALA A 54 -6.71 -13.18 10.59
C ALA A 54 -6.73 -14.24 11.72
N ASP A 55 -5.62 -14.95 11.93
CA ASP A 55 -5.45 -15.92 13.03
C ASP A 55 -5.18 -15.23 14.40
N GLY A 56 -5.14 -13.90 14.43
CA GLY A 56 -4.93 -13.09 15.60
C GLY A 56 -3.47 -12.74 15.88
N HIS A 57 -2.49 -13.33 15.19
CA HIS A 57 -1.08 -12.99 15.41
C HIS A 57 -0.78 -11.55 14.96
N SER A 58 0.25 -10.94 15.56
CA SER A 58 0.64 -9.57 15.27
C SER A 58 2.15 -9.46 15.10
N GLU A 59 2.56 -8.60 14.18
CA GLU A 59 3.98 -8.36 13.89
C GLU A 59 4.28 -6.86 13.89
N LEU A 60 5.48 -6.51 14.36
CA LEU A 60 6.02 -5.16 14.26
C LEU A 60 7.01 -5.10 13.10
N TRP A 61 6.60 -4.50 11.99
CA TRP A 61 7.37 -4.51 10.74
C TRP A 61 8.43 -3.43 10.64
N THR A 62 8.30 -2.35 11.41
CA THR A 62 9.31 -1.28 11.41
C THR A 62 9.80 -1.00 12.82
N ARG A 63 11.01 -0.45 12.93
CA ARG A 63 11.66 -0.18 14.23
C ARG A 63 12.24 1.23 14.37
N GLN A 64 12.11 2.07 13.34
CA GLN A 64 12.75 3.39 13.29
C GLN A 64 11.83 4.56 13.66
N GLY A 65 10.53 4.33 13.87
CA GLY A 65 9.60 5.40 14.23
C GLY A 65 9.27 6.39 13.11
N ARG A 66 9.52 6.04 11.84
CA ARG A 66 9.42 6.98 10.70
C ARG A 66 8.18 6.76 9.81
N CYS A 67 7.11 6.24 10.38
CA CYS A 67 5.89 5.88 9.64
C CYS A 67 4.69 6.70 10.13
N LEU A 68 3.80 7.06 9.19
CA LEU A 68 2.52 7.74 9.44
C LEU A 68 1.45 7.17 8.51
N LEU A 69 0.18 7.48 8.79
CA LEU A 69 -0.95 7.19 7.89
C LEU A 69 -1.01 5.72 7.45
N ALA A 70 -0.78 4.80 8.39
CA ALA A 70 -0.92 3.38 8.12
C ALA A 70 -2.40 3.01 7.99
N LYS A 71 -2.74 2.27 6.93
CA LYS A 71 -4.10 1.74 6.75
C LYS A 71 -4.16 0.58 5.77
N VAL A 72 -5.30 -0.10 5.83
CA VAL A 72 -5.76 -1.04 4.82
C VAL A 72 -6.56 -0.24 3.78
N THR A 73 -6.17 -0.37 2.52
CA THR A 73 -6.91 0.19 1.39
C THR A 73 -8.25 -0.52 1.23
N LYS A 74 -9.20 0.07 0.51
CA LYS A 74 -10.49 -0.58 0.24
C LYS A 74 -10.39 -1.92 -0.50
N ASN A 75 -9.27 -2.17 -1.20
CA ASN A 75 -8.99 -3.43 -1.90
C ASN A 75 -8.15 -4.40 -1.06
N GLY A 76 -7.97 -4.14 0.25
CA GLY A 76 -7.29 -5.05 1.17
C GLY A 76 -5.77 -4.97 1.17
N LEU A 77 -5.16 -4.06 0.40
CA LEU A 77 -3.71 -3.83 0.45
C LEU A 77 -3.34 -3.04 1.70
N ILE A 78 -2.19 -3.32 2.28
CA ILE A 78 -1.69 -2.65 3.49
C ILE A 78 -0.56 -1.70 3.13
N GLY A 79 -0.59 -0.49 3.67
CA GLY A 79 0.48 0.47 3.46
C GLY A 79 0.54 1.55 4.51
N TRP A 80 1.55 2.39 4.39
CA TRP A 80 1.80 3.55 5.24
C TRP A 80 2.70 4.55 4.52
N THR A 81 2.65 5.80 4.96
CA THR A 81 3.61 6.81 4.53
C THR A 81 4.89 6.77 5.35
N ARG A 82 6.01 7.19 4.76
CA ARG A 82 7.32 7.27 5.41
C ARG A 82 7.95 8.64 5.18
N PHE A 83 8.74 9.10 6.13
CA PHE A 83 9.59 10.28 5.97
C PHE A 83 11.06 9.94 6.16
N GLY A 84 11.91 10.50 5.30
CA GLY A 84 13.37 10.42 5.44
C GLY A 84 13.94 11.58 6.27
N GLU A 85 13.25 12.71 6.25
CA GLU A 85 13.70 13.97 6.85
C GLU A 85 12.54 14.77 7.46
N ARG A 86 12.90 15.78 8.24
CA ARG A 86 12.00 16.81 8.74
C ARG A 86 12.36 18.13 8.07
N ASN A 87 11.36 18.97 7.79
CA ASN A 87 11.61 20.30 7.25
C ASN A 87 12.22 21.23 8.33
N ARG A 88 12.51 22.49 7.96
CA ARG A 88 13.10 23.51 8.85
C ARG A 88 12.27 23.82 10.10
N ARG A 89 10.99 23.47 10.12
CA ARG A 89 10.06 23.63 11.24
C ARG A 89 9.89 22.35 12.06
N GLY A 90 10.70 21.31 11.79
CA GLY A 90 10.62 20.02 12.45
C GLY A 90 9.46 19.14 11.99
N VAL A 91 8.71 19.51 10.95
CA VAL A 91 7.57 18.72 10.45
C VAL A 91 8.08 17.57 9.58
N PRO A 92 7.60 16.31 9.77
CA PRO A 92 8.01 15.18 8.95
C PRO A 92 7.58 15.37 7.48
N VAL A 93 8.49 15.12 6.55
CA VAL A 93 8.22 15.18 5.10
C VAL A 93 7.84 13.77 4.64
N ASN A 94 6.56 13.43 4.73
CA ASN A 94 6.03 12.11 4.42
C ASN A 94 5.67 11.96 2.92
N ASP A 95 6.66 12.13 2.05
CA ASP A 95 6.49 12.18 0.59
C ASP A 95 6.45 10.80 -0.09
N SER A 96 6.52 9.72 0.68
CA SER A 96 6.54 8.36 0.14
C SER A 96 5.54 7.44 0.82
N ILE A 97 4.95 6.52 0.05
CA ILE A 97 4.09 5.44 0.52
C ILE A 97 4.81 4.12 0.29
N ARG A 98 4.81 3.26 1.29
CA ARG A 98 5.14 1.84 1.15
C ARG A 98 3.85 1.04 1.16
N LEU A 99 3.65 0.21 0.14
CA LEU A 99 2.45 -0.60 -0.05
C LEU A 99 2.84 -2.07 -0.25
N MET A 100 2.23 -2.94 0.52
CA MET A 100 2.32 -4.38 0.37
C MET A 100 1.22 -4.85 -0.59
N VAL A 101 1.63 -5.26 -1.79
CA VAL A 101 0.72 -5.79 -2.83
C VAL A 101 0.51 -7.29 -2.62
N SER A 102 1.55 -7.98 -2.14
CA SER A 102 1.48 -9.35 -1.63
C SER A 102 2.51 -9.54 -0.52
N THR A 103 2.51 -10.70 0.15
CA THR A 103 3.50 -11.05 1.17
C THR A 103 4.94 -10.98 0.69
N GLU A 104 5.16 -11.22 -0.59
CA GLU A 104 6.48 -11.22 -1.21
C GLU A 104 6.75 -9.96 -2.03
N HIS A 105 5.73 -9.17 -2.34
CA HIS A 105 5.84 -8.02 -3.22
C HIS A 105 5.39 -6.71 -2.56
N TRP A 106 6.37 -5.84 -2.38
CA TRP A 106 6.22 -4.54 -1.77
C TRP A 106 6.68 -3.49 -2.76
N VAL A 107 5.92 -2.41 -2.86
CA VAL A 107 6.19 -1.31 -3.78
C VAL A 107 6.22 0.00 -3.02
N ASP A 108 7.05 0.92 -3.51
CA ASP A 108 7.15 2.26 -2.96
C ASP A 108 6.69 3.27 -4.02
N PHE A 109 5.85 4.21 -3.59
CA PHE A 109 5.40 5.34 -4.41
C PHE A 109 5.94 6.62 -3.82
N ARG A 110 6.32 7.56 -4.69
CA ARG A 110 6.76 8.90 -4.28
C ARG A 110 5.83 9.95 -4.85
N SER A 111 5.24 10.73 -3.96
CA SER A 111 4.45 11.91 -4.30
C SER A 111 5.38 13.01 -4.84
N GLY A 112 4.90 13.79 -5.81
CA GLY A 112 5.59 15.00 -6.25
C GLY A 112 5.59 16.13 -5.20
N TYR A 113 4.84 15.96 -4.11
CA TYR A 113 4.63 16.95 -3.05
C TYR A 113 5.06 16.42 -1.68
N PRO A 114 5.55 17.32 -0.80
CA PRO A 114 6.24 16.94 0.43
C PRO A 114 5.35 16.33 1.53
N PHE A 115 4.05 16.64 1.55
CA PHE A 115 3.16 16.18 2.60
C PHE A 115 2.01 15.39 2.00
N ILE A 116 2.01 14.08 2.21
CA ILE A 116 0.86 13.23 1.89
C ILE A 116 -0.19 13.41 2.98
N ASP A 117 -1.39 13.78 2.57
CA ASP A 117 -2.55 13.98 3.44
C ASP A 117 -3.36 12.69 3.58
N ASP A 118 -3.63 12.06 2.45
CA ASP A 118 -4.39 10.82 2.36
C ASP A 118 -4.01 10.04 1.10
N TRP A 119 -4.34 8.75 1.04
CA TRP A 119 -4.04 7.88 -0.11
C TRP A 119 -4.94 6.65 -0.12
N ASP A 120 -5.39 6.14 -1.26
CA ASP A 120 -6.09 4.85 -1.32
C ASP A 120 -5.94 4.24 -2.70
N THR A 121 -6.31 2.99 -2.88
CA THR A 121 -6.44 2.41 -4.21
C THR A 121 -7.69 2.94 -4.92
N SER A 122 -7.70 2.83 -6.24
CA SER A 122 -8.88 3.05 -7.09
C SER A 122 -9.88 1.90 -6.94
N ALA A 123 -11.14 2.12 -7.34
CA ALA A 123 -12.21 1.14 -7.16
C ALA A 123 -11.97 -0.18 -7.91
N ASP A 124 -11.25 -0.12 -9.03
CA ASP A 124 -10.85 -1.27 -9.83
C ASP A 124 -9.54 -1.92 -9.34
N GLY A 125 -8.88 -1.36 -8.31
CA GLY A 125 -7.61 -1.85 -7.79
C GLY A 125 -6.41 -1.66 -8.70
N ALA A 126 -6.55 -0.93 -9.82
CA ALA A 126 -5.49 -0.79 -10.82
C ALA A 126 -4.49 0.34 -10.52
N ALA A 127 -4.91 1.31 -9.70
CA ALA A 127 -4.13 2.50 -9.40
C ALA A 127 -4.12 2.86 -7.91
N LEU A 128 -3.02 3.47 -7.45
CA LEU A 128 -2.93 4.19 -6.19
C LEU A 128 -3.31 5.67 -6.43
N ILE A 129 -4.18 6.21 -5.61
CA ILE A 129 -4.57 7.62 -5.59
C ILE A 129 -3.95 8.23 -4.35
N VAL A 130 -3.29 9.36 -4.48
CA VAL A 130 -2.61 10.07 -3.39
C VAL A 130 -3.09 11.51 -3.37
N ARG A 131 -3.51 12.01 -2.20
CA ARG A 131 -3.73 13.43 -1.95
C ARG A 131 -2.53 13.98 -1.20
N SER A 132 -1.84 14.93 -1.80
CA SER A 132 -0.58 15.47 -1.29
C SER A 132 -0.46 16.96 -1.58
N GLY A 133 0.36 17.67 -0.82
CA GLY A 133 0.51 19.12 -0.98
C GLY A 133 1.63 19.73 -0.15
N PHE A 134 1.52 21.04 0.04
CA PHE A 134 2.36 21.78 0.98
C PHE A 134 1.65 21.88 2.34
N ALA A 135 2.39 22.28 3.38
CA ALA A 135 1.89 22.30 4.76
C ALA A 135 0.58 23.10 4.98
N HIS A 136 0.26 24.03 4.07
CA HIS A 136 -0.95 24.85 4.11
C HIS A 136 -1.73 24.81 2.78
N GLY A 137 -1.54 23.77 1.98
CA GLY A 137 -2.06 23.68 0.62
C GLY A 137 -1.29 24.56 -0.39
N PRO A 138 -1.72 24.57 -1.67
CA PRO A 138 -2.84 23.79 -2.21
C PRO A 138 -2.53 22.29 -2.25
N PHE A 139 -3.55 21.45 -2.06
CA PHE A 139 -3.42 20.01 -2.27
C PHE A 139 -3.66 19.63 -3.74
N ARG A 140 -3.15 18.46 -4.09
CA ARG A 140 -3.25 17.84 -5.40
C ARG A 140 -3.57 16.37 -5.23
N PHE A 141 -4.10 15.80 -6.28
CA PHE A 141 -4.38 14.39 -6.40
C PHE A 141 -3.50 13.82 -7.48
N GLU A 142 -2.79 12.75 -7.16
CA GLU A 142 -1.91 12.01 -8.06
C GLU A 142 -2.46 10.58 -8.20
N ARG A 143 -2.56 10.08 -9.43
CA ARG A 143 -3.01 8.72 -9.73
C ARG A 143 -1.83 7.94 -10.33
N PHE A 144 -1.35 6.93 -9.63
CA PHE A 144 -0.24 6.08 -10.05
C PHE A 144 -0.73 4.71 -10.50
N ASP A 145 -0.18 4.18 -11.58
CA ASP A 145 -0.34 2.78 -11.96
C ASP A 145 0.26 1.88 -10.86
N LEU A 146 -0.55 0.97 -10.31
CA LEU A 146 -0.13 0.16 -9.18
C LEU A 146 1.00 -0.82 -9.54
N ARG A 147 1.03 -1.28 -10.80
CA ARG A 147 1.99 -2.28 -11.29
C ARG A 147 3.31 -1.65 -11.69
N THR A 148 3.27 -0.49 -12.35
CA THR A 148 4.47 0.16 -12.90
C THR A 148 4.96 1.33 -12.07
N GLN A 149 4.22 1.74 -11.03
CA GLN A 149 4.52 2.89 -10.17
C GLN A 149 4.59 4.23 -10.92
N LYS A 150 4.09 4.28 -12.16
CA LYS A 150 4.14 5.47 -13.01
C LYS A 150 2.96 6.37 -12.70
N LEU A 151 3.20 7.67 -12.61
CA LEU A 151 2.13 8.67 -12.58
C LEU A 151 1.34 8.59 -13.89
N LEU A 152 0.05 8.36 -13.78
CA LEU A 152 -0.90 8.32 -14.89
C LEU A 152 -1.54 9.69 -15.11
N GLU A 153 -2.07 10.27 -14.03
CA GLU A 153 -2.84 11.52 -14.06
C GLU A 153 -2.59 12.33 -12.79
N GLN A 154 -2.78 13.64 -12.88
CA GLN A 154 -2.79 14.52 -11.71
C GLN A 154 -3.82 15.63 -11.89
N THR A 155 -4.39 16.11 -10.77
CA THR A 155 -5.25 17.30 -10.74
C THR A 155 -4.99 18.11 -9.48
N THR A 156 -5.26 19.40 -9.53
CA THR A 156 -5.32 20.24 -8.32
C THR A 156 -6.62 19.99 -7.56
N GLU A 157 -6.60 20.31 -6.27
CA GLU A 157 -7.79 20.44 -5.45
C GLU A 157 -8.75 21.50 -6.00
N LYS A 158 -10.04 21.17 -5.92
CA LYS A 158 -11.20 21.92 -6.40
C LYS A 158 -12.45 21.32 -5.74
N PRO A 159 -13.61 22.00 -5.79
CA PRO A 159 -14.84 21.47 -5.20
C PRO A 159 -15.15 20.04 -5.68
N TYR A 160 -15.71 19.21 -4.79
CA TYR A 160 -16.03 17.81 -5.04
C TYR A 160 -16.68 17.54 -6.41
N ALA A 161 -17.66 18.37 -6.79
CA ALA A 161 -18.40 18.24 -8.04
C ALA A 161 -17.51 18.37 -9.29
N GLU A 162 -16.43 19.15 -9.19
CA GLU A 162 -15.49 19.42 -10.28
C GLU A 162 -14.27 18.49 -10.29
N LEU A 163 -14.07 17.70 -9.23
CA LEU A 163 -13.03 16.69 -9.18
C LEU A 163 -13.33 15.57 -10.19
N PRO A 164 -12.31 15.04 -10.89
CA PRO A 164 -12.49 13.84 -11.69
C PRO A 164 -12.89 12.68 -10.79
N ALA A 165 -13.69 11.76 -11.32
CA ALA A 165 -14.27 10.66 -10.54
C ALA A 165 -13.23 9.84 -9.76
N TRP A 166 -12.02 9.70 -10.31
CA TRP A 166 -10.93 8.97 -9.64
C TRP A 166 -10.34 9.70 -8.43
N ALA A 167 -10.43 11.03 -8.34
CA ALA A 167 -9.88 11.83 -7.23
C ALA A 167 -10.89 12.05 -6.10
N ARG A 168 -12.19 12.06 -6.44
CA ARG A 168 -13.32 12.27 -5.50
C ARG A 168 -13.26 11.44 -4.21
N PRO A 169 -12.82 10.16 -4.21
CA PRO A 169 -12.78 9.37 -2.98
C PRO A 169 -11.92 9.96 -1.87
N LEU A 170 -10.94 10.81 -2.20
CA LEU A 170 -10.04 11.45 -1.23
C LEU A 170 -10.35 12.95 -1.02
N ALA A 171 -11.48 13.44 -1.53
CA ALA A 171 -11.90 14.82 -1.33
C ALA A 171 -12.29 15.06 0.14
N THR A 172 -12.07 16.26 0.67
CA THR A 172 -12.43 16.64 2.05
C THR A 172 -13.82 17.22 2.18
N ASP A 173 -14.38 17.74 1.09
CA ASP A 173 -15.69 18.37 1.00
C ASP A 173 -16.76 17.41 0.46
N GLN A 174 -16.60 16.11 0.70
CA GLN A 174 -17.58 15.10 0.27
C GLN A 174 -18.96 15.39 0.88
N PRO A 175 -20.06 15.21 0.12
CA PRO A 175 -21.40 15.26 0.68
C PRO A 175 -21.52 14.24 1.81
N LYS A 176 -22.12 14.64 2.94
CA LYS A 176 -22.44 13.70 4.01
C LYS A 176 -23.50 12.71 3.51
N PRO A 177 -23.38 11.41 3.84
CA PRO A 177 -24.39 10.41 3.49
C PRO A 177 -25.75 10.70 4.14
#